data_AF-A0A5J4RKV4-F1
#
_entry.id   AF-A0A5J4RKV4-F1
#
_cell.length_a   1.000
_cell.length_b   1.000
_cell.length_c   1.000
_cell.angle_alpha   90.00
_cell.angle_beta   90.00
_cell.angle_gamma   90.00
#
_symmetry.space_group_name_H-M   'P 1'
#
loop_
_entity.id
_entity.type
_entity.pdbx_description
1 polymer ?
#
loop_
_entity_poly.entity_id
_entity_poly.type
_entity_poly.pdbx_seq_one_letter_code
_entity_poly.pdbx_strand_id
1 'polypeptide(L)'
;ETGKVVANCHKLPDSKFERRRLNLDEIVTEYTLLLTELLAQNPRLHVWFTVSPIRHTKDGMHDNQLSKAVLLLAIDRLQERFPEKVYYFPAYEIVMDELRDYRFYADDMTHLSSLAVLYIWEQFVQACFSPETQSLIKEWENIAKALAHRPLREDSEEYRRFLGQIVLKVQQFAEKYPNLDVEKELDICHTRLRR
;
A
#
# COMPACT_ATOMS: atom_id res chain seq x y z
N GLU A 1 3.86 -24.48 21.82
CA GLU A 1 3.15 -25.77 22.04
C GLU A 1 3.22 -26.72 20.84
N THR A 2 3.02 -26.28 19.59
CA THR A 2 3.00 -27.18 18.41
C THR A 2 4.32 -27.30 17.65
N GLY A 3 5.30 -26.44 17.93
CA GLY A 3 6.56 -26.34 17.15
C GLY A 3 6.40 -25.80 15.73
N LYS A 4 5.18 -25.46 15.30
CA LYS A 4 4.90 -24.93 13.96
C LYS A 4 5.10 -23.42 13.94
N VAL A 5 5.69 -22.93 12.86
CA VAL A 5 5.73 -21.49 12.56
C VAL A 5 4.32 -21.03 12.22
N VAL A 6 3.87 -19.95 12.88
CA VAL A 6 2.53 -19.38 12.67
C VAL A 6 2.62 -17.86 12.69
N ALA A 7 1.77 -17.20 11.91
CA ALA A 7 1.41 -15.82 12.16
C ALA A 7 0.28 -15.81 13.21
N ASN A 8 0.33 -14.95 14.23
CA ASN A 8 -0.72 -14.86 15.27
C ASN A 8 -2.00 -14.16 14.72
N CYS A 9 -2.52 -14.65 13.60
CA CYS A 9 -3.74 -14.16 12.96
C CYS A 9 -5.01 -14.59 13.72
N HIS A 10 -4.90 -15.56 14.63
CA HIS A 10 -6.01 -16.08 15.42
C HIS A 10 -6.19 -15.42 16.79
N LYS A 11 -5.44 -14.34 17.08
CA LYS A 11 -5.49 -13.59 18.35
C LYS A 11 -5.35 -14.50 19.59
N LEU A 12 -4.54 -15.54 19.49
CA LEU A 12 -4.24 -16.40 20.63
C LEU A 12 -3.31 -15.67 21.61
N PRO A 13 -3.30 -16.04 22.90
CA PRO A 13 -2.44 -15.39 23.88
C PRO A 13 -0.97 -15.47 23.49
N ASP A 14 -0.24 -14.36 23.62
CA ASP A 14 1.19 -14.26 23.26
C ASP A 14 2.05 -15.30 24.02
N SER A 15 1.62 -15.70 25.23
CA SER A 15 2.27 -16.75 26.02
C SER A 15 2.28 -18.14 25.37
N LYS A 16 1.46 -18.36 24.33
CA LYS A 16 1.44 -19.62 23.57
C LYS A 16 2.52 -19.68 22.48
N PHE A 17 3.20 -18.57 22.24
CA PHE A 17 4.15 -18.41 21.15
C PHE A 17 5.54 -18.12 21.66
N GLU A 18 6.51 -18.76 21.02
CA GLU A 18 7.90 -18.33 21.11
C GLU A 18 8.16 -17.35 19.97
N ARG A 19 8.46 -16.10 20.31
CA ARG A 19 8.86 -15.11 19.32
C ARG A 19 10.33 -15.30 19.00
N ARG A 20 10.63 -15.45 17.71
CA ARG A 20 11.99 -15.41 17.19
C ARG A 20 12.02 -14.62 15.88
N ARG A 21 13.15 -13.99 15.61
CA ARG A 21 13.43 -13.38 14.30
C ARG A 21 13.74 -14.50 13.30
N LEU A 22 13.18 -14.41 12.10
CA LEU A 22 13.59 -15.27 10.99
C LEU A 22 15.00 -14.91 10.56
N ASN A 23 15.82 -15.93 10.27
CA ASN A 23 17.12 -15.67 9.66
C ASN A 23 16.99 -15.44 8.15
N LEU A 24 18.07 -14.95 7.56
CA LEU A 24 18.15 -14.59 6.15
C LEU A 24 17.85 -15.78 5.22
N ASP A 25 18.41 -16.95 5.52
CA ASP A 25 18.28 -18.14 4.65
C ASP A 25 16.86 -18.73 4.71
N GLU A 26 16.19 -18.66 5.86
CA GLU A 26 14.77 -19.03 6.00
C GLU A 26 13.90 -18.19 5.05
N ILE A 27 14.08 -16.86 5.07
CA ILE A 27 13.29 -15.94 4.22
C ILE A 27 13.57 -16.22 2.75
N VAL A 28 14.86 -16.26 2.35
CA VAL A 28 15.24 -16.45 0.95
C VAL A 28 14.75 -17.81 0.44
N THR A 29 14.81 -18.87 1.24
CA THR A 29 14.36 -20.20 0.83
C THR A 29 12.86 -20.22 0.57
N GLU A 30 12.06 -19.76 1.52
CA GLU A 30 10.59 -19.75 1.41
C GLU A 30 10.12 -18.87 0.24
N TYR A 31 10.68 -17.66 0.11
CA TYR A 31 10.33 -16.78 -1.00
C TYR A 31 10.82 -17.28 -2.36
N THR A 32 11.96 -17.98 -2.43
CA THR A 32 12.41 -18.60 -3.68
C THR A 32 11.39 -19.62 -4.16
N LEU A 33 10.92 -20.51 -3.26
CA LEU A 33 9.90 -21.50 -3.61
C LEU A 33 8.61 -20.84 -4.11
N LEU A 34 8.11 -19.85 -3.36
CA LEU A 34 6.91 -19.10 -3.73
C LEU A 34 7.04 -18.40 -5.08
N LEU A 35 8.14 -17.67 -5.30
CA LEU A 35 8.33 -16.91 -6.53
C LEU A 35 8.51 -17.82 -7.74
N THR A 36 9.22 -18.95 -7.59
CA THR A 36 9.33 -19.95 -8.66
C THR A 36 7.97 -20.49 -9.07
N GLU A 37 7.10 -20.82 -8.11
CA GLU A 37 5.75 -21.32 -8.40
C GLU A 37 4.87 -20.26 -9.08
N LEU A 38 4.88 -19.03 -8.56
CA LEU A 38 4.11 -17.92 -9.14
C LEU A 38 4.57 -17.59 -10.57
N LEU A 39 5.88 -17.57 -10.83
CA LEU A 39 6.43 -17.28 -12.15
C LEU A 39 6.22 -18.43 -13.14
N ALA A 40 6.16 -19.68 -12.68
CA ALA A 40 5.78 -20.81 -13.52
C ALA A 40 4.33 -20.68 -14.01
N GLN A 41 3.43 -20.17 -13.17
CA GLN A 41 2.03 -19.93 -13.52
C GLN A 41 1.84 -18.66 -14.36
N ASN A 42 2.59 -17.60 -14.07
CA ASN A 42 2.54 -16.33 -14.81
C ASN A 42 3.95 -15.76 -15.07
N PRO A 43 4.58 -16.12 -16.19
CA PRO A 43 5.92 -15.63 -16.53
C PRO A 43 6.02 -14.11 -16.73
N ARG A 44 4.88 -13.42 -16.90
CA ARG A 44 4.81 -11.95 -17.04
C ARG A 44 4.68 -11.23 -15.69
N LEU A 45 4.59 -11.95 -14.57
CA LEU A 45 4.53 -11.35 -13.25
C LEU A 45 5.84 -10.62 -12.92
N HIS A 46 5.72 -9.43 -12.36
CA HIS A 46 6.80 -8.69 -11.71
C HIS A 46 6.43 -8.48 -10.24
N VAL A 47 7.38 -8.64 -9.34
CA VAL A 47 7.17 -8.56 -7.89
C VAL A 47 7.99 -7.42 -7.32
N TRP A 48 7.32 -6.52 -6.61
CA TRP A 48 7.94 -5.40 -5.90
C TRP A 48 7.90 -5.65 -4.40
N PHE A 49 9.07 -5.68 -3.78
CA PHE A 49 9.21 -5.68 -2.33
C PHE A 49 9.37 -4.26 -1.80
N THR A 50 8.96 -4.04 -0.57
CA THR A 50 9.30 -2.84 0.18
C THR A 50 9.39 -3.17 1.67
N VAL A 51 10.30 -2.50 2.38
CA VAL A 51 10.40 -2.61 3.84
C VAL A 51 9.59 -1.47 4.46
N SER A 52 8.71 -1.80 5.40
CA SER A 52 7.89 -0.80 6.06
C SER A 52 8.77 0.18 6.88
N PRO A 53 8.58 1.50 6.74
CA PRO A 53 9.26 2.52 7.54
C PRO A 53 8.80 2.57 9.00
N ILE A 54 7.70 1.89 9.35
CA ILE A 54 7.13 1.90 10.70
C ILE A 54 8.13 1.35 11.72
N ARG A 55 8.23 2.03 12.86
CA ARG A 55 9.11 1.65 13.97
C ARG A 55 8.41 0.62 14.86
N HIS A 56 8.81 -0.65 14.81
CA HIS A 56 8.26 -1.66 15.70
C HIS A 56 8.95 -1.61 17.07
N THR A 57 8.47 -0.72 17.93
CA THR A 57 9.12 -0.41 19.23
C THR A 57 8.92 -1.49 20.28
N LYS A 58 7.89 -2.35 20.12
CA LYS A 58 7.52 -3.41 21.08
C LYS A 58 8.65 -4.39 21.37
N ASP A 59 9.46 -4.71 20.35
CA ASP A 59 10.57 -5.66 20.46
C ASP A 59 11.92 -4.93 20.68
N GLY A 60 11.90 -3.61 20.86
CA GLY A 60 13.09 -2.78 21.03
C GLY A 60 13.64 -2.19 19.72
N MET A 61 14.22 -1.00 19.82
CA MET A 61 14.72 -0.27 18.65
C MET A 61 15.86 -0.99 17.94
N HIS A 62 16.74 -1.65 18.69
CA HIS A 62 17.86 -2.41 18.12
C HIS A 62 17.36 -3.63 17.33
N ASP A 63 16.46 -4.43 17.90
CA ASP A 63 15.90 -5.59 17.22
C ASP A 63 15.03 -5.21 16.02
N ASN A 64 14.33 -4.07 16.07
CA ASN A 64 13.66 -3.51 14.90
C ASN A 64 14.66 -3.23 13.76
N GLN A 65 15.82 -2.65 14.07
CA GLN A 65 16.85 -2.38 13.06
C GLN A 65 17.47 -3.67 12.52
N LEU A 66 17.80 -4.62 13.38
CA LEU A 66 18.31 -5.93 12.96
C LEU A 66 17.30 -6.67 12.08
N SER A 67 16.01 -6.63 12.42
CA SER A 67 14.95 -7.28 11.63
C SER A 67 14.82 -6.63 10.26
N LYS A 68 14.85 -5.30 10.17
CA LYS A 68 14.83 -4.58 8.88
C LYS A 68 16.08 -4.87 8.05
N ALA A 69 17.26 -4.90 8.65
CA ALA A 69 18.50 -5.26 7.97
C ALA A 69 18.44 -6.67 7.38
N VAL A 70 17.89 -7.65 8.12
CA VAL A 70 17.67 -9.02 7.62
C VAL A 70 16.71 -9.02 6.42
N LEU A 71 15.62 -8.26 6.48
CA LEU A 71 14.67 -8.15 5.36
C LEU A 71 15.32 -7.53 4.12
N LEU A 72 16.11 -6.46 4.28
CA LEU A 72 16.82 -5.80 3.19
C LEU A 72 17.81 -6.76 2.50
N LEU A 73 18.61 -7.47 3.30
CA LEU A 73 19.52 -8.50 2.77
C LEU A 73 18.79 -9.64 2.07
N ALA A 74 17.60 -10.01 2.55
CA ALA A 74 16.80 -11.06 1.93
C ALA A 74 16.27 -10.60 0.57
N ILE A 75 15.76 -9.38 0.49
CA ILE A 75 15.27 -8.79 -0.76
C ILE A 75 16.40 -8.68 -1.78
N ASP A 76 17.58 -8.19 -1.36
CA ASP A 76 18.77 -8.08 -2.23
C ASP A 76 19.13 -9.45 -2.86
N ARG A 77 19.23 -10.51 -2.03
CA ARG A 77 19.46 -11.88 -2.53
C ARG A 77 18.35 -12.39 -3.45
N LEU A 78 17.10 -12.00 -3.22
CA LEU A 78 15.98 -12.39 -4.09
C LEU A 78 16.04 -11.64 -5.43
N GLN A 79 16.47 -10.38 -5.45
CA GLN A 79 16.71 -9.65 -6.69
C GLN A 79 17.81 -10.30 -7.54
N GLU A 80 18.90 -10.73 -6.90
CA GLU A 80 19.99 -11.46 -7.59
C GLU A 80 19.52 -12.79 -8.20
N ARG A 81 18.65 -13.53 -7.48
CA ARG A 81 18.13 -14.83 -7.92
C ARG A 81 17.09 -14.72 -9.03
N PHE A 82 16.32 -13.64 -9.05
CA PHE A 82 15.22 -13.42 -9.98
C PHE A 82 15.39 -12.09 -10.72
N PRO A 83 16.47 -11.96 -11.52
CA PRO A 83 16.75 -10.73 -12.25
C PRO A 83 15.58 -10.39 -13.19
N GLU A 84 15.27 -9.10 -13.30
CA GLU A 84 14.17 -8.57 -14.13
C GLU A 84 12.76 -9.05 -13.73
N LYS A 85 12.62 -9.75 -12.59
CA LYS A 85 11.33 -10.20 -12.04
C LYS A 85 11.07 -9.66 -10.66
N VAL A 86 12.11 -9.48 -9.85
CA VAL A 86 12.01 -8.99 -8.49
C VAL A 86 12.69 -7.62 -8.38
N TYR A 87 11.99 -6.70 -7.73
CA TYR A 87 12.41 -5.31 -7.54
C TYR A 87 12.20 -4.88 -6.10
N TYR A 88 12.91 -3.83 -5.71
CA TYR A 88 12.76 -3.19 -4.41
C TYR A 88 12.33 -1.74 -4.56
N PHE A 89 11.29 -1.34 -3.82
CA PHE A 89 10.89 0.04 -3.65
C PHE A 89 11.32 0.56 -2.27
N PRO A 90 12.14 1.62 -2.21
CA PRO A 90 12.85 2.03 -0.99
C PRO A 90 12.02 2.92 -0.05
N ALA A 91 10.82 2.48 0.34
CA ALA A 91 9.96 3.25 1.26
C ALA A 91 10.60 3.48 2.63
N TYR A 92 11.38 2.50 3.12
CA TYR A 92 12.11 2.60 4.38
C TYR A 92 13.15 3.73 4.32
N GLU A 93 13.98 3.72 3.29
CA GLU A 93 15.05 4.68 3.08
C GLU A 93 14.50 6.08 2.81
N ILE A 94 13.44 6.23 2.01
CA ILE A 94 12.77 7.53 1.81
C ILE A 94 12.39 8.16 3.16
N VAL A 95 11.82 7.38 4.08
CA VAL A 95 11.47 7.92 5.40
C VAL A 95 12.70 8.24 6.24
N MET A 96 13.68 7.34 6.26
CA MET A 96 14.87 7.52 7.09
C MET A 96 15.81 8.61 6.58
N ASP A 97 15.83 8.86 5.26
CA ASP A 97 16.81 9.72 4.62
C ASP A 97 16.22 11.02 4.05
N GLU A 98 14.97 11.04 3.61
CA GLU A 98 14.34 12.24 3.03
C GLU A 98 13.32 12.86 3.99
N LEU A 99 12.50 12.03 4.66
CA LEU A 99 11.43 12.48 5.57
C LEU A 99 11.82 12.44 7.05
N ARG A 100 13.00 12.99 7.38
CA ARG A 100 13.59 12.88 8.73
C ARG A 100 12.91 13.68 9.83
N ASP A 101 12.15 14.71 9.45
CA ASP A 101 11.52 15.64 10.39
C ASP A 101 10.31 15.00 11.10
N TYR A 102 10.13 15.30 12.39
CA TYR A 102 9.02 14.78 13.20
C TYR A 102 7.64 15.11 12.62
N ARG A 103 7.50 16.15 11.79
CA ARG A 103 6.25 16.47 11.05
C ARG A 103 5.76 15.33 10.15
N PHE A 104 6.64 14.39 9.81
CA PHE A 104 6.34 13.23 8.97
C PHE A 104 5.88 12.01 9.78
N TYR A 105 5.84 12.11 11.11
CA TYR A 105 5.26 11.12 11.99
C TYR A 105 3.90 11.57 12.49
N ALA A 106 3.01 10.62 12.74
CA ALA A 106 1.75 10.84 13.44
C ALA A 106 2.00 11.07 14.94
N ASP A 107 0.95 11.43 15.68
CA ASP A 107 1.03 11.77 17.11
C ASP A 107 1.61 10.64 17.98
N ASP A 108 1.54 9.38 17.53
CA ASP A 108 2.12 8.23 18.22
C ASP A 108 3.62 8.02 17.97
N MET A 109 4.23 8.89 17.16
CA MET A 109 5.66 8.92 16.81
C MET A 109 6.17 7.61 16.17
N THR A 110 5.26 6.76 15.73
CA THR A 110 5.54 5.40 15.23
C THR A 110 5.03 5.24 13.81
N HIS A 111 3.80 5.69 13.56
CA HIS A 111 3.21 5.74 12.24
C HIS A 111 3.58 7.04 11.54
N LEU A 112 3.46 7.01 10.22
CA LEU A 112 3.69 8.18 9.39
C LEU A 112 2.47 9.10 9.38
N SER A 113 2.71 10.40 9.27
CA SER A 113 1.65 11.37 9.04
C SER A 113 1.05 11.18 7.64
N SER A 114 -0.18 11.67 7.43
CA SER A 114 -0.83 11.58 6.11
C SER A 114 -0.01 12.25 5.00
N LEU A 115 0.76 13.30 5.33
CA LEU A 115 1.66 13.96 4.40
C LEU A 115 2.78 13.02 3.94
N ALA A 116 3.40 12.29 4.87
CA ALA A 116 4.47 11.35 4.56
C ALA A 116 3.95 10.14 3.75
N VAL A 117 2.77 9.62 4.11
CA VAL A 117 2.11 8.55 3.35
C VAL A 117 1.84 9.01 1.91
N LEU A 118 1.32 10.23 1.72
CA LEU A 118 1.07 10.78 0.39
C LEU A 118 2.36 10.91 -0.41
N TYR A 119 3.43 11.42 0.20
CA TYR A 119 4.72 11.56 -0.47
C TYR A 119 5.28 10.22 -0.96
N ILE A 120 5.26 9.19 -0.10
CA ILE A 120 5.73 7.84 -0.46
C ILE A 120 4.85 7.26 -1.57
N TRP A 121 3.54 7.48 -1.52
CA TRP A 121 2.61 7.08 -2.58
C TRP A 121 2.95 7.73 -3.92
N GLU A 122 3.24 9.03 -3.94
CA GLU A 122 3.66 9.74 -5.15
C GLU A 122 4.96 9.17 -5.73
N GLN A 123 5.97 8.90 -4.87
CA GLN A 123 7.22 8.26 -5.30
C GLN A 123 6.98 6.85 -5.86
N PHE A 124 6.13 6.06 -5.20
CA PHE A 124 5.78 4.72 -5.66
C PHE A 124 5.08 4.76 -7.02
N VAL A 125 4.14 5.69 -7.20
CA VAL A 125 3.40 5.82 -8.45
C VAL A 125 4.34 6.18 -9.60
N GLN A 126 5.27 7.08 -9.37
CA GLN A 126 6.26 7.48 -10.37
C GLN A 126 7.23 6.35 -10.74
N ALA A 127 7.66 5.56 -9.75
CA ALA A 127 8.65 4.51 -9.95
C ALA A 127 8.07 3.21 -10.52
N CYS A 128 6.85 2.84 -10.11
CA CYS A 128 6.32 1.48 -10.34
C CYS A 128 5.19 1.41 -11.37
N PHE A 129 4.55 2.52 -11.72
CA PHE A 129 3.43 2.52 -12.66
C PHE A 129 3.77 3.13 -14.02
N SER A 130 3.18 2.56 -15.07
CA SER A 130 3.24 3.09 -16.44
C SER A 130 2.62 4.49 -16.54
N PRO A 131 3.02 5.34 -17.51
CA PRO A 131 2.39 6.64 -17.74
C PRO A 131 0.87 6.56 -17.90
N GLU A 132 0.37 5.50 -18.53
CA GLU A 132 -1.06 5.25 -18.70
C GLU A 132 -1.75 5.02 -17.34
N THR A 133 -1.15 4.19 -16.49
CA THR A 133 -1.65 3.94 -15.12
C THR A 133 -1.57 5.20 -14.26
N GLN A 134 -0.51 6.01 -14.39
CA GLN A 134 -0.39 7.29 -13.69
C GLN A 134 -1.51 8.26 -14.09
N SER A 135 -1.86 8.34 -15.38
CA SER A 135 -3.01 9.14 -15.84
C SER A 135 -4.32 8.65 -15.24
N LEU A 136 -4.53 7.32 -15.23
CA LEU A 136 -5.71 6.70 -14.62
C LEU A 136 -5.83 7.08 -13.13
N ILE A 137 -4.75 6.93 -12.36
CA ILE A 137 -4.73 7.26 -10.93
C ILE A 137 -5.08 8.73 -10.73
N LYS A 138 -4.49 9.64 -11.52
CA LYS A 138 -4.77 11.09 -11.43
C LYS A 138 -6.22 11.43 -11.75
N GLU A 139 -6.81 10.79 -12.76
CA GLU A 139 -8.24 10.95 -13.09
C GLU A 139 -9.12 10.50 -11.93
N TRP A 140 -8.82 9.33 -11.35
CA TRP A 140 -9.55 8.77 -10.22
C TRP A 140 -9.42 9.62 -8.95
N GLU A 141 -8.24 10.13 -8.64
CA GLU A 141 -8.03 11.00 -7.48
C GLU A 141 -8.92 12.25 -7.51
N ASN A 142 -9.16 12.82 -8.69
CA ASN A 142 -10.06 13.96 -8.85
C ASN A 142 -11.52 13.58 -8.53
N ILE A 143 -11.95 12.38 -8.94
CA ILE A 143 -13.27 11.84 -8.62
C ILE A 143 -13.39 11.58 -7.12
N ALA A 144 -12.39 10.90 -6.52
CA ALA A 144 -12.36 10.59 -5.10
C ALA A 144 -12.38 11.86 -4.23
N LYS A 145 -11.60 12.88 -4.60
CA LYS A 145 -11.60 14.20 -3.92
C LYS A 145 -12.96 14.89 -4.03
N ALA A 146 -13.62 14.83 -5.19
CA ALA A 146 -14.95 15.40 -5.37
C ALA A 146 -16.01 14.66 -4.53
N LEU A 147 -15.95 13.33 -4.45
CA LEU A 147 -16.84 12.51 -3.62
C LEU A 147 -16.66 12.73 -2.11
N ALA A 148 -15.42 13.02 -1.69
CA ALA A 148 -15.09 13.33 -0.30
C ALA A 148 -15.50 14.75 0.13
N HIS A 149 -15.85 15.63 -0.83
CA HIS A 149 -16.27 17.00 -0.53
C HIS A 149 -17.56 17.01 0.32
N ARG A 150 -17.52 17.75 1.44
CA ARG A 150 -18.66 17.96 2.33
C ARG A 150 -19.26 19.34 2.04
N PRO A 151 -20.47 19.44 1.46
CA PRO A 151 -21.09 20.73 1.16
C PRO A 151 -21.53 21.44 2.45
N LEU A 152 -21.61 22.77 2.39
CA LEU A 152 -22.17 23.57 3.48
C LEU A 152 -23.70 23.51 3.53
N ARG A 153 -24.34 23.28 2.38
CA ARG A 153 -25.80 23.12 2.23
C ARG A 153 -26.08 21.94 1.30
N GLU A 154 -26.55 20.83 1.86
CA GLU A 154 -26.84 19.60 1.10
C GLU A 154 -28.07 19.76 0.19
N ASP A 155 -29.02 20.62 0.54
CA ASP A 155 -30.28 20.76 -0.22
C ASP A 155 -30.21 21.76 -1.39
N SER A 156 -29.03 22.31 -1.69
CA SER A 156 -28.91 23.37 -2.70
C SER A 156 -28.91 22.82 -4.13
N GLU A 157 -29.43 23.61 -5.08
CA GLU A 157 -29.38 23.23 -6.50
C GLU A 157 -27.94 23.10 -7.01
N GLU A 158 -27.03 23.92 -6.49
CA GLU A 158 -25.60 23.87 -6.82
C GLU A 158 -25.00 22.53 -6.41
N TYR A 159 -25.35 22.01 -5.23
CA TYR A 159 -24.86 20.71 -4.78
C TYR A 159 -25.43 19.56 -5.62
N ARG A 160 -26.72 19.62 -5.99
CA ARG A 160 -27.32 18.64 -6.91
C ARG A 160 -26.64 18.65 -8.28
N ARG A 161 -26.36 19.84 -8.84
CA ARG A 161 -25.60 19.98 -10.09
C ARG A 161 -24.18 19.42 -9.96
N PHE A 162 -23.50 19.70 -8.85
CA PHE A 162 -22.17 19.16 -8.55
C PHE A 162 -22.16 17.63 -8.49
N LEU A 163 -23.14 17.01 -7.80
CA LEU A 163 -23.28 15.55 -7.77
C LEU A 163 -23.54 14.97 -9.17
N GLY A 164 -24.37 15.62 -9.99
CA GLY A 164 -24.60 15.22 -11.38
C GLY A 164 -23.31 15.26 -12.23
N GLN A 165 -22.45 16.25 -12.02
CA GLN A 165 -21.13 16.31 -12.66
C GLN A 165 -20.21 15.18 -12.20
N ILE A 166 -20.27 14.77 -10.93
CA ILE A 166 -19.51 13.62 -10.44
C ILE A 166 -20.00 12.33 -11.11
N VAL A 167 -21.32 12.09 -11.17
CA VAL A 167 -21.90 10.92 -11.84
C VAL A 167 -21.42 10.82 -13.29
N LEU A 168 -21.47 11.93 -14.04
CA LEU A 168 -21.00 11.98 -15.41
C LEU A 168 -19.50 11.63 -15.52
N LYS A 169 -18.66 12.15 -14.63
CA LYS A 169 -17.23 11.82 -14.60
C LYS A 169 -16.98 10.35 -14.27
N VAL A 170 -17.72 9.77 -13.33
CA VAL A 170 -17.61 8.35 -12.96
C VAL A 170 -18.03 7.45 -14.13
N GLN A 171 -19.11 7.80 -14.83
CA GLN A 171 -19.56 7.07 -16.02
C GLN A 171 -18.52 7.13 -17.15
N GLN A 172 -17.99 8.32 -17.46
CA GLN A 172 -16.92 8.47 -18.45
C GLN A 172 -15.65 7.70 -18.08
N PHE A 173 -15.32 7.66 -16.78
CA PHE A 173 -14.20 6.88 -16.28
C PHE A 173 -14.43 5.37 -16.47
N ALA A 174 -15.63 4.86 -16.17
CA ALA A 174 -15.98 3.46 -16.37
C ALA A 174 -16.00 3.06 -17.85
N GLU A 175 -16.47 3.93 -18.75
CA GLU A 175 -16.40 3.71 -20.19
C GLU A 175 -14.96 3.60 -20.69
N LYS A 176 -14.07 4.45 -20.16
CA LYS A 176 -12.64 4.42 -20.51
C LYS A 176 -11.91 3.22 -19.90
N TYR A 177 -12.32 2.76 -18.72
CA TYR A 177 -11.69 1.66 -17.99
C TYR A 177 -12.73 0.58 -17.59
N PRO A 178 -13.26 -0.20 -18.55
CA PRO A 178 -14.39 -1.11 -18.33
C PRO A 178 -14.11 -2.27 -17.39
N ASN A 179 -12.84 -2.50 -17.02
CA ASN A 179 -12.43 -3.54 -16.07
C ASN A 179 -12.47 -3.06 -14.60
N LEU A 180 -12.79 -1.79 -14.35
CA LEU A 180 -12.88 -1.24 -13.00
C LEU A 180 -14.35 -1.12 -12.57
N ASP A 181 -14.65 -1.64 -11.39
CA ASP A 181 -15.97 -1.49 -10.76
C ASP A 181 -16.07 -0.11 -10.09
N VAL A 182 -17.15 0.60 -10.40
CA VAL A 182 -17.47 1.94 -9.87
C VAL A 182 -18.90 2.03 -9.32
N GLU A 183 -19.60 0.91 -9.19
CA GLU A 183 -21.02 0.88 -8.80
C GLU A 183 -21.22 1.55 -7.44
N LYS A 184 -20.30 1.31 -6.52
CA LYS A 184 -20.32 1.89 -5.17
C LYS A 184 -20.29 3.42 -5.20
N GLU A 185 -19.45 4.03 -6.04
CA GLU A 185 -19.32 5.47 -6.17
C GLU A 185 -20.57 6.09 -6.79
N LEU A 186 -21.16 5.43 -7.78
CA LEU A 186 -22.44 5.82 -8.39
C LEU A 186 -23.58 5.78 -7.36
N ASP A 187 -23.65 4.71 -6.57
CA ASP A 187 -24.66 4.55 -5.51
C ASP A 187 -24.55 5.63 -4.43
N ILE A 188 -23.33 6.03 -4.05
CA ILE A 188 -23.11 7.15 -3.13
C ILE A 188 -23.71 8.43 -3.71
N CYS A 189 -23.43 8.75 -4.97
CA CYS A 189 -23.98 9.93 -5.64
C CYS A 189 -25.51 9.87 -5.74
N HIS A 190 -26.08 8.75 -6.17
CA HIS A 190 -27.53 8.58 -6.29
C HIS A 190 -28.24 8.68 -4.94
N THR A 191 -27.66 8.13 -3.89
CA THR A 191 -28.19 8.24 -2.53
C THR A 191 -28.21 9.69 -2.06
N ARG A 192 -27.14 10.46 -2.32
CA ARG A 192 -27.07 11.88 -1.96
C ARG A 192 -28.00 12.75 -2.82
N LEU A 193 -28.24 12.39 -4.07
CA LEU A 193 -29.18 13.10 -4.97
C LEU A 193 -30.66 12.88 -4.61
N ARG A 194 -30.98 11.77 -3.95
CA ARG A 194 -32.35 11.43 -3.51
C ARG A 194 -32.74 12.03 -2.16
N ARG A 195 -31.77 12.57 -1.41
CA ARG A 195 -31.99 13.36 -0.21
C ARG A 195 -32.39 14.78 -0.59
#